data_AF-A0A916DNU2-F1
#
_entry.id   AF-A0A916DNU2-F1
#
_cell.length_a   1.000
_cell.length_b   1.000
_cell.length_c   1.000
_cell.angle_alpha   90.00
_cell.angle_beta   90.00
_cell.angle_gamma   90.00
#
_symmetry.space_group_name_H-M   'P 1'
#
loop_
_entity.id
_entity.type
_entity.pdbx_description
1 polymer ?
#
loop_
_entity_poly.entity_id
_entity_poly.type
_entity_poly.pdbx_seq_one_letter_code
_entity_poly.pdbx_strand_id
1 'polypeptide(L)'
;MLDALAFSSVWVAAGAGAACAGAARALGVPVPVPAVLLAIGGTLAVYNVDRLRDLERDHGTSPLRSAFVLEHARGLRGLALAGGTVAVVSALLLGPRACALSGAVLAVGLLHRRLKHVPLAKALYIAGAWTAVVAGVPMLAGPEPRGASAGVVLALYLTLFANAVASSARDGEGGPALIGIGRALVISRACALAGFVLALLLPEPGGRIVWISLLTFLALSTFRPTERHGLLVLDGALLVGGALAWLA
;
A
#
# COMPACT_ATOMS: atom_id res chain seq x y z
N MET A 1 22.43 -3.65 2.73
CA MET A 1 21.54 -3.95 1.57
C MET A 1 20.05 -3.95 1.94
N LEU A 2 19.60 -4.75 2.92
CA LEU A 2 18.18 -4.79 3.33
C LEU A 2 17.62 -3.43 3.80
N ASP A 3 18.42 -2.66 4.55
CA ASP A 3 18.02 -1.33 5.00
C ASP A 3 17.82 -0.35 3.83
N ALA A 4 18.64 -0.44 2.79
CA ALA A 4 18.46 0.38 1.59
C ALA A 4 17.13 0.04 0.89
N LEU A 5 16.75 -1.23 0.80
CA LEU A 5 15.46 -1.65 0.23
C LEU A 5 14.27 -1.15 1.08
N ALA A 6 14.36 -1.30 2.40
CA ALA A 6 13.30 -0.88 3.32
C ALA A 6 13.15 0.65 3.41
N PHE A 7 14.26 1.38 3.51
CA PHE A 7 14.30 2.81 3.83
C PHE A 7 14.39 3.74 2.61
N SER A 8 14.54 3.21 1.39
CA SER A 8 14.39 3.99 0.14
C SER A 8 12.96 4.00 -0.44
N SER A 9 12.07 3.19 0.13
CA SER A 9 10.70 2.95 -0.37
C SER A 9 10.62 2.15 -1.67
N VAL A 10 11.76 1.70 -2.24
CA VAL A 10 11.78 0.94 -3.49
C VAL A 10 11.04 -0.40 -3.33
N TRP A 11 11.21 -1.08 -2.20
CA TRP A 11 10.56 -2.37 -1.96
C TRP A 11 9.03 -2.26 -1.89
N VAL A 12 8.52 -1.32 -1.08
CA VAL A 12 7.07 -1.08 -0.97
C VAL A 12 6.49 -0.54 -2.28
N ALA A 13 7.23 0.27 -3.05
CA ALA A 13 6.79 0.74 -4.35
C ALA A 13 6.68 -0.39 -5.38
N ALA A 14 7.62 -1.33 -5.39
CA ALA A 14 7.51 -2.54 -6.20
C ALA A 14 6.27 -3.35 -5.78
N GLY A 15 6.01 -3.46 -4.47
CA GLY A 15 4.79 -4.05 -3.93
C GLY A 15 3.51 -3.40 -4.45
N ALA A 16 3.46 -2.06 -4.51
CA ALA A 16 2.33 -1.32 -5.08
C ALA A 16 2.12 -1.63 -6.58
N GLY A 17 3.21 -1.69 -7.35
CA GLY A 17 3.16 -2.04 -8.77
C GLY A 17 2.62 -3.45 -9.00
N ALA A 18 3.14 -4.44 -8.28
CA ALA A 18 2.70 -5.83 -8.38
C ALA A 18 1.25 -6.01 -7.91
N ALA A 19 0.86 -5.36 -6.81
CA ALA A 19 -0.52 -5.38 -6.34
C ALA A 19 -1.48 -4.74 -7.36
N CYS A 20 -1.08 -3.65 -8.02
CA CYS A 20 -1.84 -3.02 -9.10
C CYS A 20 -2.02 -3.97 -10.31
N ALA A 21 -0.95 -4.62 -10.75
CA ALA A 21 -1.00 -5.60 -11.84
C ALA A 21 -1.88 -6.81 -11.50
N GLY A 22 -1.72 -7.37 -10.30
CA GLY A 22 -2.54 -8.48 -9.80
C GLY A 22 -4.01 -8.11 -9.65
N ALA A 23 -4.31 -6.91 -9.12
CA ALA A 23 -5.68 -6.41 -9.01
C ALA A 23 -6.33 -6.20 -10.38
N ALA A 24 -5.63 -5.63 -11.36
CA ALA A 24 -6.13 -5.50 -12.73
C ALA A 24 -6.54 -6.86 -13.32
N ARG A 25 -5.74 -7.91 -13.12
CA ARG A 25 -6.10 -9.27 -13.54
C ARG A 25 -7.30 -9.82 -12.80
N ALA A 26 -7.36 -9.64 -11.48
CA ALA A 26 -8.50 -10.07 -10.67
C ALA A 26 -9.81 -9.37 -11.08
N LEU A 27 -9.72 -8.11 -11.52
CA LEU A 27 -10.84 -7.35 -12.07
C LEU A 27 -11.22 -7.74 -13.50
N GLY A 28 -10.45 -8.63 -14.13
CA GLY A 28 -10.67 -9.08 -15.51
C GLY A 28 -10.38 -8.01 -16.56
N VAL A 29 -9.56 -7.00 -16.22
CA VAL A 29 -9.14 -5.94 -17.15
C VAL A 29 -7.69 -6.18 -17.61
N PRO A 30 -7.29 -5.67 -18.79
CA PRO A 30 -5.88 -5.64 -19.17
C PRO A 30 -5.05 -4.92 -18.12
N VAL A 31 -3.75 -5.21 -18.02
CA VAL A 31 -2.86 -4.51 -17.09
C VAL A 31 -2.31 -3.25 -17.80
N PRO A 32 -2.86 -2.04 -17.55
CA PRO A 32 -2.30 -0.82 -18.12
C PRO A 32 -0.95 -0.52 -17.47
N VAL A 33 0.12 -0.56 -18.26
CA VAL A 33 1.48 -0.19 -17.83
C VAL A 33 1.49 1.17 -17.13
N PRO A 34 0.79 2.22 -17.61
CA PRO A 34 0.75 3.48 -16.88
C PRO A 34 0.12 3.37 -15.48
N ALA A 35 -0.87 2.51 -15.22
CA ALA A 35 -1.41 2.38 -13.86
C ALA A 35 -0.41 1.72 -12.90
N VAL A 36 0.37 0.76 -13.40
CA VAL A 36 1.45 0.13 -12.62
C VAL A 36 2.53 1.17 -12.30
N LEU A 37 2.95 1.96 -13.31
CA LEU A 37 3.91 3.05 -13.11
C LEU A 37 3.39 4.15 -12.19
N LEU A 38 2.10 4.46 -12.24
CA LEU A 38 1.44 5.38 -11.31
C LEU A 38 1.51 4.86 -9.88
N ALA A 39 1.19 3.58 -9.65
CA ALA A 39 1.27 2.97 -8.32
C ALA A 39 2.71 2.98 -7.76
N ILE A 40 3.70 2.60 -8.58
CA ILE A 40 5.12 2.62 -8.21
C ILE A 40 5.58 4.05 -7.92
N GLY A 41 5.39 4.96 -8.87
CA GLY A 41 5.86 6.34 -8.81
C GLY A 41 5.20 7.12 -7.68
N GLY A 42 3.89 6.96 -7.50
CA GLY A 42 3.13 7.58 -6.42
C GLY A 42 3.59 7.12 -5.05
N THR A 43 3.86 5.82 -4.89
CA THR A 43 4.39 5.26 -3.65
C THR A 43 5.80 5.80 -3.36
N LEU A 44 6.69 5.82 -4.36
CA LEU A 44 8.03 6.41 -4.21
C LEU A 44 7.97 7.89 -3.83
N ALA A 45 7.07 8.66 -4.44
CA ALA A 45 6.91 10.07 -4.14
C ALA A 45 6.42 10.28 -2.70
N VAL A 46 5.26 9.72 -2.36
CA VAL A 46 4.60 9.94 -1.07
C VAL A 46 5.47 9.45 0.08
N TYR A 47 6.01 8.22 0.00
CA TYR A 47 6.76 7.65 1.11
C TYR A 47 8.09 8.36 1.34
N ASN A 48 8.78 8.79 0.28
CA ASN A 48 10.03 9.52 0.45
C ASN A 48 9.80 10.97 0.90
N VAL A 49 8.73 11.64 0.43
CA VAL A 49 8.34 12.95 0.95
C VAL A 49 8.00 12.87 2.44
N ASP A 50 7.19 11.89 2.85
CA ASP A 50 6.81 11.70 4.25
C ASP A 50 8.04 11.45 5.13
N ARG A 51 8.97 10.59 4.71
CA ARG A 51 10.22 10.32 5.45
C ARG A 51 11.10 11.54 5.60
N LEU A 52 11.25 12.33 4.53
CA LEU A 52 12.04 13.56 4.57
C LEU A 52 11.38 14.63 5.45
N ARG A 53 10.05 14.68 5.46
CA ARG A 53 9.26 15.67 6.20
C ARG A 53 9.17 15.34 7.69
N ASP A 54 9.03 14.07 8.04
CA ASP A 54 8.77 13.62 9.41
C ASP A 54 10.05 13.24 10.17
N LEU A 55 11.23 13.60 9.63
CA LEU A 55 12.53 13.20 10.17
C LEU A 55 12.69 13.46 11.67
N GLU A 56 12.36 14.67 12.14
CA GLU A 56 12.49 15.05 13.55
C GLU A 56 11.62 14.20 14.48
N ARG A 57 10.40 13.89 14.04
CA ARG A 57 9.49 13.01 14.78
C ARG A 57 10.04 11.58 14.80
N ASP A 58 10.48 11.10 13.64
CA ASP A 58 10.93 9.73 13.44
C ASP A 58 12.26 9.44 14.18
N HIS A 59 13.05 10.45 14.55
CA HIS A 59 14.26 10.28 15.38
C HIS A 59 13.97 9.50 16.67
N GLY A 60 12.83 9.77 17.32
CA GLY A 60 12.46 9.12 18.57
C GLY A 60 11.90 7.71 18.41
N THR A 61 11.21 7.43 17.30
CA THR A 61 10.47 6.17 17.09
C THR A 61 11.16 5.20 16.14
N SER A 62 12.06 5.68 15.29
CA SER A 62 12.73 4.90 14.24
C SER A 62 14.15 5.42 13.94
N PRO A 63 15.07 5.40 14.93
CA PRO A 63 16.38 6.06 14.83
C PRO A 63 17.25 5.57 13.65
N LEU A 64 17.19 4.27 13.33
CA LEU A 64 17.93 3.70 12.19
C LEU A 64 17.39 4.20 10.84
N ARG A 65 16.07 4.32 10.70
CA ARG A 65 15.42 4.86 9.50
C ARG A 65 15.83 6.32 9.33
N SER A 66 15.81 7.09 10.42
CA SER A 66 16.19 8.50 10.39
C SER A 66 17.66 8.72 10.05
N ALA A 67 18.58 7.93 10.62
CA ALA A 67 19.99 7.98 10.27
C ALA A 67 20.21 7.73 8.78
N PHE A 68 19.53 6.72 8.21
CA PHE A 68 19.58 6.44 6.78
C PHE A 68 19.04 7.61 5.94
N VAL A 69 17.90 8.21 6.34
CA VAL A 69 17.30 9.34 5.63
C VAL A 69 18.23 10.56 5.64
N LEU A 70 18.89 10.85 6.77
CA LEU A 70 19.89 11.91 6.89
C LEU A 70 21.07 11.69 5.94
N GLU A 71 21.64 10.47 5.95
CA GLU A 71 22.77 10.10 5.12
C GLU A 71 22.44 10.16 3.61
N HIS A 72 21.22 9.74 3.23
CA HIS A 72 20.82 9.57 1.82
C HIS A 72 19.82 10.63 1.33
N ALA A 73 19.66 11.75 2.05
CA ALA A 73 18.58 12.73 1.80
C ALA A 73 18.51 13.22 0.34
N ARG A 74 19.67 13.46 -0.29
CA ARG A 74 19.72 13.89 -1.71
C ARG A 74 19.16 12.82 -2.65
N GLY A 75 19.54 11.56 -2.45
CA GLY A 75 19.04 10.43 -3.24
C GLY A 75 17.54 10.23 -3.04
N LEU A 76 17.05 10.32 -1.80
CA LEU A 76 15.62 10.20 -1.50
C LEU A 76 14.79 11.33 -2.11
N ARG A 77 15.30 12.57 -2.13
CA ARG A 77 14.66 13.69 -2.86
C ARG A 77 14.62 13.41 -4.36
N GLY A 78 15.70 12.89 -4.93
CA GLY A 78 15.74 12.48 -6.33
C GLY A 78 14.69 11.41 -6.67
N LEU A 79 14.59 10.37 -5.83
CA LEU A 79 13.56 9.32 -5.97
C LEU A 79 12.14 9.88 -5.82
N ALA A 80 11.92 10.79 -4.87
CA ALA A 80 10.62 11.43 -4.69
C ALA A 80 10.20 12.24 -5.91
N LEU A 81 11.10 13.06 -6.46
CA LEU A 81 10.85 13.87 -7.65
C LEU A 81 10.62 12.98 -8.88
N ALA A 82 11.50 11.99 -9.12
CA ALA A 82 11.35 11.07 -10.24
C ALA A 82 10.04 10.27 -10.14
N GLY A 83 9.72 9.72 -8.97
CA GLY A 83 8.48 9.01 -8.71
C GLY A 83 7.24 9.89 -8.94
N GLY A 84 7.27 11.13 -8.46
CA GLY A 84 6.19 12.10 -8.64
C GLY A 84 5.96 12.43 -10.11
N THR A 85 7.02 12.69 -10.87
CA THR A 85 6.95 12.92 -12.32
C THR A 85 6.37 11.71 -13.05
N VAL A 86 6.85 10.50 -12.75
CA VAL A 86 6.33 9.26 -13.34
C VAL A 86 4.85 9.09 -13.02
N ALA A 87 4.42 9.35 -11.79
CA ALA A 87 3.03 9.25 -11.38
C ALA A 87 2.13 10.23 -12.12
N VAL A 88 2.54 11.50 -12.24
CA VAL A 88 1.77 12.54 -12.95
C VAL A 88 1.66 12.21 -14.43
N VAL A 89 2.77 11.90 -15.10
CA VAL A 89 2.76 11.52 -16.52
C VAL A 89 1.87 10.30 -16.75
N SER A 90 1.99 9.29 -15.89
CA SER A 90 1.17 8.08 -15.99
C SER A 90 -0.32 8.36 -15.79
N ALA A 91 -0.69 9.22 -14.84
CA ALA A 91 -2.08 9.63 -14.63
C ALA A 91 -2.65 10.33 -15.88
N LEU A 92 -1.88 11.23 -16.49
CA LEU A 92 -2.27 11.91 -17.72
C LEU A 92 -2.48 10.94 -18.88
N LEU A 93 -1.61 9.93 -19.02
CA LEU A 93 -1.74 8.88 -20.04
C LEU A 93 -2.97 7.99 -19.83
N LEU A 94 -3.41 7.80 -18.59
CA LEU A 94 -4.62 7.03 -18.25
C LEU A 94 -5.91 7.84 -18.45
N GLY A 95 -5.80 9.14 -18.64
CA GLY A 95 -6.92 10.04 -18.92
C GLY A 95 -7.57 10.67 -17.69
N PRO A 96 -8.61 11.50 -17.90
CA PRO A 96 -9.12 12.43 -16.90
C PRO A 96 -9.71 11.75 -15.66
N ARG A 97 -10.29 10.55 -15.79
CA ARG A 97 -10.86 9.80 -14.65
C ARG A 97 -9.76 9.34 -13.68
N ALA A 98 -8.64 8.84 -14.21
CA ALA A 98 -7.49 8.45 -13.40
C ALA A 98 -6.82 9.67 -12.76
N CYS A 99 -6.72 10.80 -13.47
CA CYS A 99 -6.26 12.07 -12.90
C CYS A 99 -7.16 12.53 -11.75
N ALA A 100 -8.48 12.51 -11.93
CA ALA A 100 -9.43 12.92 -10.90
C ALA A 100 -9.34 12.04 -9.64
N LEU A 101 -9.28 10.71 -9.81
CA LEU A 101 -9.13 9.78 -8.69
C LEU A 101 -7.79 9.98 -7.97
N SER A 102 -6.69 10.05 -8.72
CA SER A 102 -5.35 10.23 -8.14
C SER A 102 -5.21 11.58 -7.45
N GLY A 103 -5.80 12.64 -8.03
CA GLY A 103 -5.87 13.97 -7.44
C GLY A 103 -6.68 13.99 -6.15
N ALA A 104 -7.82 13.29 -6.10
CA ALA A 104 -8.61 13.14 -4.88
C ALA A 104 -7.84 12.37 -3.79
N VAL A 105 -7.17 11.27 -4.15
CA VAL A 105 -6.31 10.52 -3.21
C VAL A 105 -5.18 11.40 -2.68
N LEU A 106 -4.51 12.17 -3.55
CA LEU A 106 -3.46 13.10 -3.14
C LEU A 106 -4.01 14.20 -2.22
N ALA A 107 -5.16 14.79 -2.54
CA ALA A 107 -5.80 15.83 -1.73
C ALA A 107 -6.13 15.29 -0.32
N VAL A 108 -6.69 14.08 -0.22
CA VAL A 108 -6.93 13.41 1.07
C VAL A 108 -5.61 13.17 1.82
N GLY A 109 -4.56 12.72 1.13
CA GLY A 109 -3.22 12.56 1.70
C GLY A 109 -2.64 13.87 2.25
N LEU A 110 -2.82 14.99 1.56
CA LEU A 110 -2.41 16.31 2.05
C LEU A 110 -3.22 16.78 3.25
N LEU A 111 -4.51 16.41 3.32
CA LEU A 111 -5.40 16.71 4.44
C LEU A 111 -5.20 15.76 5.64
N HIS A 112 -4.55 14.61 5.45
CA HIS A 112 -4.32 13.60 6.50
C HIS A 112 -3.76 14.20 7.79
N ARG A 113 -2.90 15.22 7.70
CA ARG A 113 -2.31 15.87 8.87
C ARG A 113 -3.36 16.43 9.85
N ARG A 114 -4.54 16.80 9.36
CA ARG A 114 -5.67 17.29 10.16
C ARG A 114 -6.51 16.16 10.77
N LEU A 115 -6.37 14.94 10.28
CA LEU A 115 -7.12 13.75 10.72
C LEU A 115 -6.40 12.95 11.82
N LYS A 116 -5.26 13.44 12.33
CA LYS A 116 -4.41 12.74 13.32
C LYS A 116 -5.11 12.45 14.65
N HIS A 117 -6.23 13.11 14.96
CA HIS A 117 -6.98 12.93 16.20
C HIS A 117 -8.01 11.79 16.14
N VAL A 118 -8.32 11.25 14.96
CA VAL A 118 -9.34 10.22 14.81
C VAL A 118 -8.70 8.83 14.91
N PRO A 119 -9.10 7.99 15.88
CA PRO A 119 -8.60 6.63 16.02
C PRO A 119 -8.82 5.84 14.72
N LEU A 120 -7.82 5.06 14.30
CA LEU A 120 -7.84 4.23 13.07
C LEU A 120 -8.00 4.99 11.74
N ALA A 121 -8.26 6.29 11.73
CA ALA A 121 -8.39 7.07 10.49
C ALA A 121 -7.13 6.99 9.63
N LYS A 122 -5.95 6.90 10.24
CA LYS A 122 -4.68 6.65 9.54
C LYS A 122 -4.77 5.37 8.70
N ALA A 123 -5.12 4.24 9.32
CA ALA A 123 -5.20 2.96 8.63
C ALA A 123 -6.33 2.93 7.58
N LEU A 124 -7.50 3.51 7.90
CA LEU A 124 -8.64 3.59 6.99
C LEU A 124 -8.29 4.38 5.72
N TYR A 125 -7.67 5.56 5.86
CA TYR A 125 -7.28 6.36 4.70
C TYR A 125 -6.15 5.71 3.92
N ILE A 126 -5.11 5.15 4.58
CA ILE A 126 -4.00 4.48 3.88
C ILE A 126 -4.56 3.33 3.04
N ALA A 127 -5.40 2.49 3.63
CA ALA A 127 -6.05 1.39 2.92
C ALA A 127 -6.91 1.88 1.76
N GLY A 128 -7.69 2.95 1.96
CA GLY A 128 -8.51 3.56 0.92
C GLY A 128 -7.68 4.13 -0.24
N ALA A 129 -6.63 4.88 0.08
CA ALA A 129 -5.71 5.47 -0.89
C ALA A 129 -5.00 4.40 -1.72
N TRP A 130 -4.46 3.37 -1.06
CA TRP A 130 -3.86 2.23 -1.76
C TRP A 130 -4.89 1.53 -2.64
N THR A 131 -6.06 1.14 -2.11
CA THR A 131 -7.10 0.44 -2.87
C THR A 131 -7.58 1.24 -4.08
N ALA A 132 -7.78 2.56 -3.91
CA ALA A 132 -8.14 3.46 -4.99
C ALA A 132 -7.09 3.46 -6.10
N VAL A 133 -5.80 3.47 -5.74
CA VAL A 133 -4.71 3.43 -6.73
C VAL A 133 -4.56 2.04 -7.35
N VAL A 134 -4.47 0.96 -6.56
CA VAL A 134 -4.14 -0.37 -7.07
C VAL A 134 -5.30 -1.08 -7.77
N ALA A 135 -6.54 -0.82 -7.38
CA ALA A 135 -7.73 -1.39 -8.02
C ALA A 135 -8.52 -0.33 -8.80
N GLY A 136 -8.76 0.84 -8.18
CA GLY A 136 -9.60 1.87 -8.78
C GLY A 136 -9.02 2.45 -10.08
N VAL A 137 -7.71 2.72 -10.15
CA VAL A 137 -7.10 3.26 -11.37
C VAL A 137 -7.20 2.25 -12.55
N PRO A 138 -6.83 0.97 -12.41
CA PRO A 138 -7.07 -0.02 -13.46
C PRO A 138 -8.54 -0.13 -13.90
N MET A 139 -9.50 -0.08 -12.95
CA MET A 139 -10.94 -0.11 -13.28
C MET A 139 -11.37 1.07 -14.13
N LEU A 140 -10.81 2.26 -13.89
CA LEU A 140 -11.18 3.49 -14.61
C LEU A 140 -10.46 3.65 -15.95
N ALA A 141 -9.32 2.99 -16.13
CA ALA A 141 -8.48 3.10 -17.32
C ALA A 141 -8.80 2.05 -18.40
N GLY A 142 -9.51 0.98 -18.04
CA GLY A 142 -9.81 -0.15 -18.92
C GLY A 142 -11.28 -0.24 -19.36
N PRO A 143 -11.63 -1.31 -20.10
CA PRO A 143 -13.02 -1.71 -20.27
C PRO A 143 -13.69 -2.01 -18.92
N GLU A 144 -15.01 -2.08 -18.89
CA GLU A 144 -15.73 -2.36 -17.65
C GLU A 144 -15.22 -3.65 -16.97
N PRO A 145 -14.97 -3.61 -15.65
CA PRO A 145 -14.53 -4.77 -14.90
C PRO A 145 -15.51 -5.94 -15.04
N ARG A 146 -14.98 -7.17 -15.13
CA ARG A 146 -15.80 -8.37 -15.22
C ARG A 146 -16.16 -8.88 -13.83
N GLY A 147 -17.44 -9.20 -13.62
CA GLY A 147 -17.88 -9.91 -12.42
C GLY A 147 -17.64 -9.14 -11.12
N ALA A 148 -17.39 -9.87 -10.03
CA ALA A 148 -17.41 -9.47 -8.61
C ALA A 148 -16.40 -8.38 -8.19
N SER A 149 -16.34 -7.26 -8.91
CA SER A 149 -15.44 -6.12 -8.69
C SER A 149 -15.54 -5.54 -7.28
N ALA A 150 -16.76 -5.41 -6.74
CA ALA A 150 -16.97 -5.01 -5.35
C ALA A 150 -16.31 -5.97 -4.36
N GLY A 151 -16.38 -7.27 -4.62
CA GLY A 151 -15.73 -8.30 -3.80
C GLY A 151 -14.21 -8.24 -3.86
N VAL A 152 -13.63 -8.05 -5.06
CA VAL A 152 -12.18 -7.86 -5.25
C VAL A 152 -11.70 -6.62 -4.50
N VAL A 153 -12.39 -5.49 -4.67
CA VAL A 153 -12.06 -4.21 -4.02
C VAL A 153 -12.14 -4.35 -2.50
N LEU A 154 -13.18 -5.02 -1.98
CA LEU A 154 -13.33 -5.23 -0.53
C LEU A 154 -12.25 -6.15 0.04
N ALA A 155 -11.93 -7.28 -0.63
CA ALA A 155 -10.89 -8.19 -0.20
C ALA A 155 -9.51 -7.51 -0.16
N LEU A 156 -9.21 -6.71 -1.19
CA LEU A 156 -7.98 -5.95 -1.27
C LEU A 156 -7.92 -4.84 -0.22
N TYR A 157 -9.03 -4.13 0.00
CA TYR A 157 -9.13 -3.11 1.05
C TYR A 157 -8.87 -3.70 2.44
N LEU A 158 -9.49 -4.83 2.78
CA LEU A 158 -9.28 -5.51 4.06
C LEU A 158 -7.82 -5.94 4.25
N THR A 159 -7.19 -6.42 3.18
CA THR A 159 -5.77 -6.82 3.16
C THR A 159 -4.84 -5.63 3.39
N LEU A 160 -5.06 -4.53 2.67
CA LEU A 160 -4.27 -3.30 2.80
C LEU A 160 -4.51 -2.59 4.14
N PHE A 161 -5.75 -2.64 4.65
CA PHE A 161 -6.10 -2.16 5.98
C PHE A 161 -5.37 -2.95 7.06
N ALA A 162 -5.37 -4.27 6.98
CA ALA A 162 -4.62 -5.12 7.89
C ALA A 162 -3.13 -4.78 7.90
N ASN A 163 -2.52 -4.61 6.72
CA ASN A 163 -1.13 -4.18 6.58
C ASN A 163 -0.90 -2.80 7.21
N ALA A 164 -1.76 -1.81 6.93
CA ALA A 164 -1.65 -0.45 7.47
C ALA A 164 -1.77 -0.41 9.01
N VAL A 165 -2.65 -1.24 9.60
CA VAL A 165 -2.77 -1.38 11.06
C VAL A 165 -1.49 -1.97 11.65
N ALA A 166 -0.94 -3.04 11.06
CA ALA A 166 0.30 -3.65 11.54
C ALA A 166 1.51 -2.71 11.43
N SER A 167 1.59 -1.96 10.32
CA SER A 167 2.59 -0.90 10.12
C SER A 167 2.48 0.18 11.20
N SER A 168 1.27 0.67 11.46
CA SER A 168 1.03 1.63 12.53
C SER A 168 1.37 1.07 13.91
N ALA A 169 1.16 -0.24 14.14
CA ALA A 169 1.46 -0.89 15.41
C ALA A 169 2.96 -0.98 15.68
N ARG A 170 3.77 -1.09 14.63
CA ARG A 170 5.22 -1.01 14.73
C ARG A 170 5.72 0.39 15.02
N ASP A 171 5.16 1.40 14.36
CA ASP A 171 5.56 2.79 14.60
C ASP A 171 5.02 3.32 15.95
N GLY A 172 4.13 2.58 16.62
CA GLY A 172 3.49 3.02 17.86
C GLY A 172 2.55 4.20 17.67
N GLU A 173 1.98 4.35 16.46
CA GLU A 173 1.20 5.53 16.07
C GLU A 173 -0.28 5.20 15.81
N GLY A 174 -1.15 6.23 15.86
CA GLY A 174 -2.54 6.13 15.43
C GLY A 174 -3.39 5.23 16.33
N GLY A 175 -4.18 4.34 15.73
CA GLY A 175 -5.03 3.40 16.46
C GLY A 175 -4.28 2.58 17.53
N PRO A 176 -3.16 1.92 17.21
CA PRO A 176 -2.32 1.21 18.18
C PRO A 176 -1.91 1.99 19.42
N ALA A 177 -1.67 3.31 19.30
CA ALA A 177 -1.35 4.17 20.45
C ALA A 177 -2.54 4.31 21.42
N LEU A 178 -3.77 4.13 20.93
CA LEU A 178 -5.01 4.29 21.70
C LEU A 178 -5.55 2.96 22.24
N ILE A 179 -5.55 1.91 21.42
CA ILE A 179 -6.13 0.60 21.78
C ILE A 179 -5.09 -0.43 22.23
N GLY A 180 -3.80 -0.10 22.13
CA GLY A 180 -2.68 -0.99 22.42
C GLY A 180 -2.26 -1.86 21.22
N ILE A 181 -0.95 -2.09 21.11
CA ILE A 181 -0.31 -2.85 20.03
C ILE A 181 -0.91 -4.26 19.89
N GLY A 182 -1.12 -4.98 21.00
CA GLY A 182 -1.66 -6.34 20.98
C GLY A 182 -3.05 -6.42 20.36
N ARG A 183 -3.97 -5.52 20.74
CA ARG A 183 -5.33 -5.47 20.16
C ARG A 183 -5.29 -5.05 18.69
N ALA A 184 -4.43 -4.10 18.32
CA ALA A 184 -4.27 -3.69 16.94
C ALA A 184 -3.82 -4.85 16.04
N LEU A 185 -2.90 -5.71 16.50
CA LEU A 185 -2.47 -6.89 15.75
C LEU A 185 -3.58 -7.94 15.62
N VAL A 186 -4.43 -8.12 16.63
CA VAL A 186 -5.61 -8.99 16.53
C VAL A 186 -6.56 -8.48 15.45
N ILE A 187 -6.87 -7.17 15.45
CA ILE A 187 -7.71 -6.55 14.41
C ILE A 187 -7.08 -6.72 13.03
N SER A 188 -5.78 -6.43 12.89
CA SER A 188 -5.04 -6.61 11.64
C SER A 188 -5.17 -8.04 11.10
N ARG A 189 -4.90 -9.05 11.94
CA ARG A 189 -5.00 -10.47 11.54
C ARG A 189 -6.42 -10.89 11.19
N ALA A 190 -7.42 -10.41 11.94
CA ALA A 190 -8.82 -10.68 11.65
C ALA A 190 -9.25 -10.09 10.30
N CYS A 191 -8.84 -8.85 10.00
CA CYS A 191 -9.09 -8.23 8.70
C CYS A 191 -8.38 -8.96 7.55
N ALA A 192 -7.13 -9.38 7.74
CA ALA A 192 -6.40 -10.14 6.73
C ALA A 192 -7.04 -11.52 6.47
N LEU A 193 -7.47 -12.22 7.53
CA LEU A 193 -8.21 -13.47 7.40
C LEU A 193 -9.53 -13.26 6.66
N ALA A 194 -10.29 -12.21 7.00
CA ALA A 194 -11.53 -11.88 6.31
C ALA A 194 -11.31 -11.56 4.83
N GLY A 195 -10.26 -10.79 4.50
CA GLY A 195 -9.86 -10.52 3.12
C GLY A 195 -9.49 -11.79 2.35
N PHE A 196 -8.75 -12.71 2.99
CA PHE A 196 -8.40 -14.01 2.41
C PHE A 196 -9.61 -14.91 2.19
N VAL A 197 -10.49 -15.06 3.19
CA VAL A 197 -11.72 -15.85 3.05
C VAL A 197 -12.62 -15.27 1.97
N LEU A 198 -12.80 -13.95 1.93
CA LEU A 198 -13.57 -13.30 0.88
C LEU A 198 -12.97 -13.60 -0.50
N ALA A 199 -11.64 -13.47 -0.65
CA ALA A 199 -10.95 -13.75 -1.91
C ALA A 199 -11.12 -15.20 -2.40
N LEU A 200 -11.11 -16.18 -1.48
CA LEU A 200 -11.37 -17.59 -1.80
C LEU A 200 -12.78 -17.84 -2.36
N LEU A 201 -13.75 -17.01 -1.98
CA LEU A 201 -15.15 -17.15 -2.38
C LEU A 201 -15.47 -16.41 -3.70
N LEU A 202 -14.52 -15.66 -4.25
CA LEU A 202 -14.75 -14.92 -5.50
C LEU A 202 -14.63 -15.85 -6.71
N PRO A 203 -15.56 -15.77 -7.68
CA PRO A 203 -15.41 -16.47 -8.95
C PRO A 203 -14.25 -15.89 -9.75
N GLU A 204 -13.73 -16.65 -10.72
CA GLU A 204 -12.74 -16.14 -11.66
C GLU A 204 -13.32 -14.99 -12.51
N PRO A 205 -12.53 -13.95 -12.84
CA PRO A 205 -11.11 -13.79 -12.49
C PRO A 205 -10.85 -13.26 -11.07
N GLY A 206 -11.89 -12.88 -10.32
CA GLY A 206 -11.77 -12.25 -8.98
C GLY A 206 -11.00 -13.08 -7.96
N GLY A 207 -11.09 -14.41 -8.03
CA GLY A 207 -10.38 -15.35 -7.17
C GLY A 207 -8.87 -15.15 -7.12
N ARG A 208 -8.25 -14.58 -8.17
CA ARG A 208 -6.80 -14.34 -8.26
C ARG A 208 -6.24 -13.45 -7.13
N ILE A 209 -7.07 -12.59 -6.55
CA ILE A 209 -6.67 -11.72 -5.42
C ILE A 209 -6.36 -12.52 -4.14
N VAL A 210 -6.69 -13.82 -4.13
CA VAL A 210 -6.37 -14.74 -3.04
C VAL A 210 -4.88 -14.76 -2.72
N TRP A 211 -3.99 -14.64 -3.72
CA TRP A 211 -2.55 -14.69 -3.49
C TRP A 211 -2.04 -13.50 -2.66
N ILE A 212 -2.54 -12.28 -2.96
CA ILE A 212 -2.22 -11.08 -2.17
C ILE A 212 -2.72 -11.26 -0.73
N SER A 213 -3.96 -11.71 -0.58
CA SER A 213 -4.64 -11.82 0.71
C SER A 213 -4.02 -12.93 1.58
N LEU A 214 -3.75 -14.10 1.00
CA LEU A 214 -3.11 -15.24 1.66
C LEU A 214 -1.72 -14.89 2.15
N LEU A 215 -0.85 -14.38 1.28
CA LEU A 215 0.53 -14.09 1.68
C LEU A 215 0.59 -12.97 2.73
N THR A 216 -0.29 -11.97 2.63
CA THR A 216 -0.39 -10.93 3.67
C THR A 216 -0.86 -11.51 5.00
N PHE A 217 -1.86 -12.39 4.98
CA PHE A 217 -2.33 -13.09 6.19
C PHE A 217 -1.21 -13.94 6.82
N LEU A 218 -0.48 -14.72 6.01
CA LEU A 218 0.64 -15.52 6.48
C LEU A 218 1.75 -14.64 7.08
N ALA A 219 2.14 -13.56 6.41
CA ALA A 219 3.12 -12.61 6.92
C ALA A 219 2.67 -11.99 8.26
N LEU A 220 1.38 -11.62 8.39
CA LEU A 220 0.82 -11.06 9.62
C LEU A 220 0.67 -12.06 10.76
N SER A 221 0.52 -13.36 10.45
CA SER A 221 0.42 -14.41 11.47
C SER A 221 1.71 -14.52 12.28
N THR A 222 2.86 -14.29 11.65
CA THR A 222 4.19 -14.31 12.27
C THR A 222 4.74 -12.93 12.62
N PHE A 223 4.12 -11.85 12.14
CA PHE A 223 4.61 -10.48 12.31
C PHE A 223 4.74 -10.08 13.78
N ARG A 224 5.93 -9.56 14.14
CA ARG A 224 6.20 -8.94 15.43
C ARG A 224 6.64 -7.48 15.24
N PRO A 225 5.97 -6.51 15.88
CA PRO A 225 6.32 -5.08 15.76
C PRO A 225 7.77 -4.75 16.09
N THR A 226 8.41 -5.53 16.96
CA THR A 226 9.79 -5.34 17.40
C THR A 226 10.83 -5.85 16.38
N GLU A 227 10.43 -6.59 15.36
CA GLU A 227 11.36 -7.10 14.35
C GLU A 227 11.85 -5.99 13.44
N ARG A 228 13.18 -5.82 13.37
CA ARG A 228 13.83 -4.79 12.54
C ARG A 228 13.35 -4.81 11.09
N HIS A 229 13.17 -5.98 10.49
CA HIS A 229 12.75 -6.12 9.09
C HIS A 229 11.34 -6.67 8.89
N GLY A 230 10.50 -6.69 9.94
CA GLY A 230 9.12 -7.21 9.84
C GLY A 230 8.29 -6.55 8.74
N LEU A 231 8.47 -5.23 8.49
CA LEU A 231 7.78 -4.53 7.40
C LEU A 231 8.26 -4.97 6.02
N LEU A 232 9.52 -5.38 5.87
CA LEU A 232 10.04 -5.86 4.59
C LEU A 232 9.36 -7.16 4.18
N VAL A 233 9.10 -8.04 5.16
CA VAL A 233 8.32 -9.28 4.93
C VAL A 233 6.88 -8.95 4.57
N LEU A 234 6.27 -7.99 5.28
CA LEU A 234 4.88 -7.59 5.06
C LEU A 234 4.67 -6.91 3.69
N ASP A 235 5.55 -5.99 3.31
CA ASP A 235 5.57 -5.37 1.98
C ASP A 235 5.93 -6.40 0.88
N GLY A 236 6.82 -7.35 1.23
CA GLY A 236 7.20 -8.45 0.36
C GLY A 236 6.04 -9.39 0.05
N ALA A 237 5.12 -9.57 1.00
CA ALA A 237 3.89 -10.33 0.77
C ALA A 237 2.97 -9.67 -0.27
N LEU A 238 2.88 -8.34 -0.28
CA LEU A 238 2.16 -7.61 -1.33
C LEU A 238 2.85 -7.77 -2.69
N LEU A 239 4.18 -7.68 -2.72
CA LEU A 239 4.97 -7.85 -3.94
C LEU A 239 4.80 -9.24 -4.54
N VAL A 240 5.11 -10.28 -3.77
CA VAL A 240 5.06 -11.68 -4.22
C VAL A 240 3.60 -12.08 -4.50
N GLY A 241 2.66 -11.70 -3.64
CA GLY A 241 1.24 -11.98 -3.84
C GLY A 241 0.68 -11.31 -5.07
N GLY A 242 1.08 -10.07 -5.35
CA GLY A 242 0.68 -9.33 -6.54
C GLY A 242 1.24 -9.97 -7.81
N ALA A 243 2.50 -10.40 -7.78
CA ALA A 243 3.12 -11.11 -8.89
C ALA A 243 2.43 -12.46 -9.17
N LEU A 244 2.11 -13.25 -8.14
CA LEU A 244 1.37 -14.51 -8.29
C LEU A 244 -0.05 -14.28 -8.82
N ALA A 245 -0.76 -13.27 -8.31
CA ALA A 245 -2.08 -12.88 -8.81
C ALA A 245 -2.04 -12.40 -10.28
N TRP A 246 -0.92 -11.82 -10.72
CA TRP A 246 -0.73 -11.41 -12.10
C TRP A 246 -0.50 -12.60 -13.05
N LEU A 247 0.26 -13.60 -12.58
CA LEU A 247 0.70 -14.77 -13.36
C LEU A 247 -0.34 -15.91 -13.43
N ALA A 248 -1.20 -16.06 -12.42
CA ALA A 248 -2.36 -16.97 -12.45
C ALA A 248 -3.39 -16.53 -13.49
#